data_AF-M3XGM9-F1
#
_entry.id   AF-M3XGM9-F1
#
_cell.length_a   1.000
_cell.length_b   1.000
_cell.length_c   1.000
_cell.angle_alpha   90.00
_cell.angle_beta   90.00
_cell.angle_gamma   90.00
#
_symmetry.space_group_name_H-M   'P 1'
#
loop_
_entity.id
_entity.type
_entity.pdbx_description
1 polymer ?
#
loop_
_entity_poly.entity_id
_entity_poly.type
_entity_poly.pdbx_seq_one_letter_code
_entity_poly.pdbx_strand_id
1 'polypeptide(L)'
;MMAGVLKKTTGLVGLAVAQQPHEHLRILYTKIIAALQTIPRDAAYRKYTEQIVNERMDLVNKVRILDSLLSGKTLKHYRLRN
;
A
#
# COMPACT_ATOMS: atom_id res chain seq x y z
N MET A 1 -10.61 2.65 12.78
CA MET A 1 -10.94 3.82 11.93
C MET A 1 -10.07 4.99 12.38
N MET A 2 -9.07 5.38 11.60
CA MET A 2 -8.34 6.64 11.77
C MET A 2 -8.14 7.23 10.38
N ALA A 3 -9.08 8.10 10.01
CA ALA A 3 -9.07 8.88 8.79
C ALA A 3 -8.05 10.02 8.94
N GLY A 4 -6.77 9.72 8.75
CA GLY A 4 -5.82 10.75 8.33
C GLY A 4 -6.41 11.42 7.09
N VAL A 5 -6.45 12.76 7.08
CA VAL A 5 -6.99 13.66 6.03
C VAL A 5 -7.54 12.90 4.81
N LEU A 6 -8.82 12.54 4.85
CA LEU A 6 -9.44 11.85 3.72
C LEU A 6 -9.40 12.77 2.51
N LYS A 7 -8.74 12.30 1.44
CA LYS A 7 -8.66 13.03 0.18
C LYS A 7 -10.08 13.21 -0.38
N LYS A 8 -10.51 14.46 -0.59
CA LYS A 8 -11.87 14.76 -1.06
C LYS A 8 -12.04 14.52 -2.56
N THR A 9 -11.05 14.91 -3.36
CA THR A 9 -11.08 14.75 -4.82
C THR A 9 -9.68 14.40 -5.33
N THR A 10 -9.60 13.74 -6.48
CA THR A 10 -8.32 13.46 -7.16
C THR A 10 -7.85 14.64 -8.02
N GLY A 11 -8.74 15.59 -8.35
CA GLY A 11 -8.48 16.67 -9.31
C GLY A 11 -8.47 16.21 -10.77
N LEU A 12 -8.79 14.94 -11.04
CA LEU A 12 -8.76 14.33 -12.37
C LEU A 12 -10.17 13.84 -12.75
N VAL A 13 -10.64 14.21 -13.93
CA VAL A 13 -11.94 13.76 -14.45
C VAL A 13 -11.93 12.25 -14.64
N GLY A 14 -12.97 11.57 -14.17
CA GLY A 14 -13.14 10.12 -14.31
C GLY A 14 -12.31 9.27 -13.33
N LEU A 15 -11.47 9.85 -12.47
CA LEU A 15 -10.69 9.09 -11.49
C LEU A 15 -11.23 9.28 -10.06
N ALA A 16 -11.90 8.26 -9.53
CA ALA A 16 -12.42 8.28 -8.17
C ALA A 16 -11.31 8.18 -7.11
N VAL A 17 -11.56 8.75 -5.92
CA VAL A 17 -10.67 8.57 -4.77
C VAL A 17 -10.81 7.15 -4.23
N ALA A 18 -9.68 6.46 -4.07
CA ALA A 18 -9.64 5.12 -3.47
C ALA A 18 -9.83 5.19 -1.95
N GLN A 19 -10.77 4.40 -1.41
CA GLN A 19 -11.11 4.37 0.02
C GLN A 19 -10.03 3.68 0.87
N GLN A 20 -9.52 2.54 0.42
CA GLN A 20 -8.49 1.75 1.12
C GLN A 20 -7.31 1.46 0.17
N PRO A 21 -6.50 2.46 -0.18
CA PRO A 21 -5.50 2.32 -1.23
C PRO A 21 -4.45 1.24 -0.91
N HIS A 22 -4.03 1.10 0.35
CA HIS A 22 -3.04 0.08 0.75
C HIS A 22 -3.52 -1.35 0.53
N GLU A 23 -4.78 -1.64 0.87
CA GLU A 23 -5.38 -2.96 0.70
C GLU A 23 -5.54 -3.30 -0.78
N HIS A 24 -6.05 -2.35 -1.58
CA HIS A 24 -6.17 -2.51 -3.02
C HIS A 24 -4.81 -2.75 -3.68
N LEU A 25 -3.78 -1.97 -3.33
CA LEU A 25 -2.43 -2.15 -3.86
C LEU A 25 -1.85 -3.53 -3.50
N ARG A 26 -2.07 -4.02 -2.27
CA ARG A 26 -1.61 -5.35 -1.86
C ARG A 26 -2.26 -6.46 -2.69
N ILE A 27 -3.58 -6.36 -2.89
CA ILE A 27 -4.33 -7.32 -3.72
C ILE A 27 -3.81 -7.29 -5.16
N LEU A 28 -3.59 -6.10 -5.73
CA LEU A 28 -3.08 -5.95 -7.08
C LEU A 28 -1.68 -6.55 -7.24
N TYR A 29 -0.73 -6.22 -6.34
CA TYR A 29 0.62 -6.78 -6.42
C TYR A 29 0.63 -8.30 -6.24
N THR A 30 -0.22 -8.84 -5.36
CA THR A 30 -0.37 -10.30 -5.20
C THR A 30 -0.88 -10.95 -6.49
N LYS A 31 -1.88 -10.34 -7.15
CA LYS A 31 -2.39 -10.83 -8.44
C LYS A 31 -1.34 -10.75 -9.55
N ILE A 32 -0.52 -9.70 -9.57
CA ILE A 32 0.57 -9.56 -10.54
C ILE A 32 1.59 -10.68 -10.33
N ILE A 33 2.03 -10.94 -9.09
CA ILE A 33 2.95 -12.05 -8.79
C ILE A 33 2.35 -13.39 -9.24
N ALA A 34 1.07 -13.64 -8.95
CA ALA A 34 0.38 -14.86 -9.39
C ALA A 34 0.35 -15.00 -10.91
N ALA A 35 0.11 -13.91 -11.65
CA ALA A 35 0.17 -13.91 -13.11
C ALA A 35 1.60 -14.19 -13.62
N LEU A 36 2.62 -13.59 -13.00
CA LEU A 36 4.02 -13.81 -13.36
C LEU A 36 4.48 -15.25 -13.12
N GLN A 37 3.86 -15.99 -12.20
CA GLN A 37 4.17 -17.41 -11.97
C GLN A 37 3.93 -18.30 -13.19
N THR A 38 3.03 -17.89 -14.10
CA THR A 38 2.75 -18.61 -15.35
C THR A 38 3.85 -18.46 -16.40
N ILE A 39 4.72 -17.46 -16.25
CA ILE A 39 5.84 -17.17 -17.17
C ILE A 39 7.07 -17.96 -16.72
N PRO A 40 7.90 -18.53 -17.61
CA PRO A 40 9.15 -19.21 -17.20
C PRO A 40 10.08 -18.31 -16.38
N ARG A 41 10.80 -18.86 -15.39
CA ARG A 41 11.72 -18.11 -14.50
C ARG A 41 12.88 -17.43 -15.24
N ASP A 42 13.28 -18.00 -16.36
CA ASP A 42 14.39 -17.50 -17.17
C ASP A 42 14.00 -16.32 -18.07
N ALA A 43 12.70 -16.01 -18.16
CA ALA A 43 12.25 -14.84 -18.91
C ALA A 43 12.71 -13.55 -18.20
N ALA A 44 13.48 -12.74 -18.92
CA ALA A 44 13.95 -11.44 -18.42
C ALA A 44 12.79 -10.58 -17.89
N TYR A 45 11.65 -10.58 -18.58
CA TYR A 45 10.45 -9.87 -18.16
C TYR A 45 9.97 -10.29 -16.76
N ARG A 46 9.92 -11.59 -16.47
CA ARG A 46 9.51 -12.11 -15.15
C ARG A 46 10.50 -11.65 -14.08
N LYS A 47 11.79 -11.83 -14.30
CA LYS A 47 12.86 -11.48 -13.34
C LYS A 47 12.79 -10.01 -12.91
N TYR A 48 12.72 -9.09 -13.88
CA TYR A 48 12.69 -7.65 -13.57
C TYR A 48 11.34 -7.19 -13.01
N THR A 49 10.23 -7.75 -13.50
CA THR A 49 8.90 -7.37 -13.01
C THR A 49 8.67 -7.89 -11.59
N GLU A 50 9.09 -9.11 -11.25
CA GLU A 50 9.02 -9.64 -9.89
C GLU A 50 9.84 -8.77 -8.92
N GLN A 51 11.05 -8.34 -9.32
CA GLN A 51 11.87 -7.44 -8.51
C GLN A 51 11.13 -6.12 -8.20
N ILE A 52 10.64 -5.43 -9.23
CA ILE A 52 9.95 -4.13 -9.06
C ILE A 52 8.69 -4.28 -8.20
N VAL A 53 7.91 -5.34 -8.42
CA VAL A 53 6.65 -5.58 -7.69
C VAL A 53 6.92 -5.90 -6.23
N ASN A 54 7.94 -6.70 -5.93
CA ASN A 54 8.34 -7.02 -4.57
C ASN A 54 8.82 -5.76 -3.82
N GLU A 55 9.69 -4.96 -4.43
CA GLU A 55 10.15 -3.69 -3.86
C GLU A 55 8.98 -2.75 -3.53
N ARG A 56 8.02 -2.60 -4.46
CA ARG A 56 6.82 -1.77 -4.24
C ARG A 56 5.91 -2.34 -3.16
N MET A 57 5.74 -3.65 -3.09
CA MET A 57 4.93 -4.30 -2.06
C MET A 57 5.54 -4.09 -0.67
N ASP A 58 6.86 -4.17 -0.54
CA ASP A 58 7.57 -3.88 0.70
C ASP A 58 7.40 -2.43 1.15
N LEU A 59 7.46 -1.48 0.22
CA LEU A 59 7.20 -0.07 0.52
C LEU A 59 5.78 0.15 1.05
N VAL A 60 4.77 -0.46 0.42
CA VAL A 60 3.36 -0.38 0.88
C VAL A 60 3.21 -0.95 2.29
N ASN A 61 3.91 -2.05 2.60
CA ASN A 61 3.90 -2.65 3.93
C ASN A 61 4.58 -1.77 4.99
N LYS A 62 5.73 -1.17 4.65
CA LYS A 62 6.48 -0.28 5.55
C LYS A 62 5.68 0.97 5.93
N VAL A 63 5.03 1.63 4.97
CA VAL A 63 4.21 2.82 5.23
C VAL A 63 3.06 2.50 6.19
N ARG A 64 2.39 1.36 6.00
CA ARG A 64 1.31 0.91 6.90
C ARG A 64 1.80 0.73 8.35
N ILE A 65 3.01 0.17 8.52
CA ILE A 65 3.61 0.01 9.85
C ILE A 65 3.86 1.39 10.47
N LEU A 66 4.44 2.33 9.72
CA LEU A 66 4.67 3.70 10.20
C LEU A 66 3.37 4.38 10.60
N ASP A 67 2.30 4.29 9.81
CA ASP A 67 0.99 4.86 10.14
C ASP A 67 0.43 4.25 11.44
N SER A 68 0.56 2.93 11.60
CA SER A 68 0.14 2.25 12.83
C SER A 68 0.97 2.68 14.05
N LEU A 69 2.28 2.85 13.89
CA LEU A 69 3.18 3.30 14.97
C LEU A 69 2.94 4.76 15.35
N LEU A 70 2.70 5.63 14.37
CA LEU A 70 2.32 7.02 14.61
C LEU A 70 0.98 7.10 15.35
N SER A 71 -0.02 6.31 14.93
CA SER A 71 -1.31 6.25 15.65
C SER A 71 -1.16 5.85 17.12
N GLY A 72 -0.25 4.90 17.42
CA GLY A 72 0.04 4.46 18.78
C GLY A 72 0.85 5.47 19.61
N LYS A 73 1.71 6.28 18.98
CA LYS A 73 2.47 7.36 19.64
C LYS A 73 1.57 8.56 19.94
N THR A 74 0.67 8.93 19.03
CA THR A 74 -0.27 10.04 19.25
C THR A 74 -1.20 9.75 20.43
N LEU A 75 -1.71 8.52 20.56
CA LEU A 75 -2.63 8.15 21.66
C LEU A 75 -2.00 8.23 23.07
N LYS A 76 -0.68 8.03 23.21
CA LYS A 76 0.00 8.10 24.53
C LYS A 76 0.12 9.54 25.04
N HIS A 77 0.25 10.53 24.15
CA HIS A 77 0.34 11.94 24.56
C HIS A 77 -1.00 12.55 24.97
N TYR A 78 -2.13 12.02 24.51
CA TYR A 78 -3.47 12.52 24.88
C TYR A 78 -4.07 11.88 26.14
N ARG A 79 -3.47 10.82 26.71
CA ARG A 79 -4.01 10.11 27.89
C ARG A 79 -3.57 10.71 29.25
N LEU A 80 -2.86 11.85 29.27
CA LEU A 80 -2.39 12.52 30.50
C LEU A 80 -3.07 13.88 30.79
N ARG A 81 -4.27 14.14 30.24
CA ARG A 81 -5.14 15.23 30.72
C ARG A 81 -6.43 14.65 31.28
N ASN A 82 -6.36 14.25 32.55
CA ASN A 82 -7.47 14.27 33.51
C ASN A 82 -6.83 14.47 34.89
#